data_AF-A0A962SX35-F1
#
_entry.id   AF-A0A962SX35-F1
#
_cell.length_a   1.000
_cell.length_b   1.000
_cell.length_c   1.000
_cell.angle_alpha   90.00
_cell.angle_beta   90.00
_cell.angle_gamma   90.00
#
_symmetry.space_group_name_H-M   'P 1'
#
loop_
_entity.id
_entity.type
_entity.pdbx_description
1 polymer ?
#
loop_
_entity_poly.entity_id
_entity_poly.type
_entity_poly.pdbx_seq_one_letter_code
_entity_poly.pdbx_strand_id
1 'polypeptide(L)' 'MGTIRQLATEIEAGLRAAHPTLRKTVRAKLALAVGAILEAQTPNTVELANLLPLETERQDMREQWLRRLLKNPLLSS' A
#
# COMPACT_ATOMS: atom_id res chain seq x y z
N MET A 1 -8.16 -5.03 -14.50
CA MET A 1 -7.42 -4.09 -13.63
C MET A 1 -8.29 -3.84 -12.41
N GLY A 2 -7.90 -4.28 -11.22
CA GLY A 2 -8.70 -4.03 -10.00
C GLY A 2 -8.68 -2.55 -9.62
N THR A 3 -9.78 -2.04 -9.07
CA THR A 3 -9.98 -0.66 -8.59
C THR A 3 -8.78 -0.14 -7.78
N ILE A 4 -8.24 -0.99 -6.91
CA ILE A 4 -7.08 -0.69 -6.05
C ILE A 4 -5.81 -0.36 -6.87
N ARG A 5 -5.55 -1.03 -8.00
CA ARG A 5 -4.36 -0.73 -8.82
C ARG A 5 -4.48 0.62 -9.52
N GLN A 6 -5.69 0.99 -9.93
CA GLN A 6 -5.98 2.30 -10.50
C GLN A 6 -5.79 3.40 -9.45
N LEU A 7 -6.41 3.24 -8.28
CA LEU A 7 -6.22 4.16 -7.15
C LEU A 7 -4.74 4.31 -6.79
N ALA A 8 -4.01 3.20 -6.68
CA ALA A 8 -2.59 3.22 -6.35
C ALA A 8 -1.75 3.99 -7.38
N THR A 9 -2.15 4.00 -8.66
CA THR A 9 -1.42 4.75 -9.70
C THR A 9 -1.54 6.26 -9.46
N GLU A 10 -2.76 6.74 -9.22
CA GLU A 10 -3.03 8.16 -8.93
C GLU A 10 -2.38 8.59 -7.60
N ILE A 11 -2.49 7.75 -6.57
CA ILE A 11 -1.88 8.01 -5.27
C ILE A 11 -0.34 8.05 -5.40
N GLU A 12 0.28 7.16 -6.18
CA GLU A 12 1.74 7.20 -6.37
C GLU A 12 2.18 8.51 -7.05
N ALA A 13 1.39 9.02 -8.00
CA ALA A 13 1.66 10.31 -8.64
C ALA A 13 1.60 11.46 -7.62
N GLY A 14 0.54 11.50 -6.80
CA GLY A 14 0.40 12.49 -5.73
C GLY A 14 1.54 12.41 -4.70
N LEU A 15 1.87 11.20 -4.24
CA LEU A 15 2.98 10.98 -3.30
C LEU A 15 4.33 11.38 -3.90
N ARG A 16 4.52 11.27 -5.21
CA ARG A 16 5.76 11.67 -5.88
C ARG A 16 5.93 13.18 -5.86
N ALA A 17 4.85 13.93 -6.03
CA ALA A 17 4.84 15.38 -5.95
C ALA A 17 5.03 15.86 -4.50
N ALA A 18 4.35 15.25 -3.54
CA ALA A 18 4.41 15.64 -2.13
C ALA A 18 5.72 15.22 -1.43
N HIS A 19 6.24 14.02 -1.76
CA HIS A 19 7.45 13.46 -1.14
C HIS A 19 8.46 13.01 -2.21
N PRO A 20 9.14 13.96 -2.89
CA PRO A 20 10.05 13.64 -3.98
C PRO A 20 11.28 12.84 -3.52
N THR A 21 11.68 12.99 -2.26
CA THR A 21 12.81 12.28 -1.64
C THR A 21 12.46 10.85 -1.21
N LEU A 22 11.17 10.50 -1.15
CA LEU A 22 10.73 9.16 -0.76
C LEU A 22 11.12 8.14 -1.85
N ARG A 23 11.80 7.07 -1.43
CA ARG A 23 12.25 6.01 -2.32
C ARG A 23 11.08 5.46 -3.15
N LYS A 24 11.27 5.33 -4.46
CA LYS A 24 10.25 4.84 -5.42
C LYS A 24 9.55 3.57 -4.96
N THR A 25 10.31 2.61 -4.42
CA THR A 25 9.74 1.33 -3.95
C THR A 25 8.87 1.49 -2.71
N VAL A 26 9.19 2.40 -1.80
CA VAL A 26 8.36 2.69 -0.62
C VAL A 26 7.09 3.40 -1.05
N ARG A 27 7.22 4.39 -1.95
CA ARG A 27 6.09 5.12 -2.50
C ARG A 27 5.07 4.21 -3.21
N ALA A 28 5.54 3.30 -4.07
CA ALA A 28 4.65 2.36 -4.77
C ALA A 28 3.91 1.42 -3.80
N LYS A 29 4.60 0.94 -2.75
CA LYS A 29 3.97 0.12 -1.71
C LYS A 29 2.96 0.90 -0.87
N LEU A 30 3.31 2.14 -0.50
CA LEU A 30 2.41 3.03 0.22
C LEU A 30 1.15 3.31 -0.59
N ALA A 31 1.29 3.58 -1.89
CA ALA A 31 0.17 3.81 -2.77
C ALA A 31 -0.80 2.62 -2.85
N LEU A 32 -0.28 1.38 -2.89
CA LEU A 32 -1.11 0.18 -2.82
C LEU A 32 -1.87 0.06 -1.48
N ALA A 33 -1.19 0.32 -0.36
CA ALA A 33 -1.82 0.27 0.95
C ALA A 33 -2.91 1.33 1.12
N VAL A 34 -2.65 2.57 0.67
CA VAL A 34 -3.63 3.66 0.72
C VAL A 34 -4.80 3.37 -0.22
N GLY A 35 -4.55 2.86 -1.43
CA GLY A 35 -5.62 2.45 -2.35
C GLY A 35 -6.52 1.37 -1.74
N ALA A 36 -5.94 0.39 -1.05
CA ALA A 36 -6.71 -0.62 -0.33
C ALA A 36 -7.51 -0.01 0.84
N ILE A 37 -6.95 0.96 1.58
CA ILE A 37 -7.68 1.65 2.67
C ILE A 37 -8.87 2.43 2.13
N LEU A 38 -8.72 3.13 1.01
CA LEU A 38 -9.81 3.89 0.40
C LEU A 38 -10.94 2.98 -0.12
N GLU A 39 -10.58 1.83 -0.68
CA GLU A 39 -11.55 0.83 -1.15
C GLU A 39 -12.29 0.18 0.01
N ALA A 40 -11.55 -0.24 1.04
CA ALA A 40 -12.07 -1.04 2.15
C ALA A 40 -12.76 -0.20 3.23
N GLN A 41 -12.44 1.09 3.31
CA GLN A 41 -12.92 2.04 4.31
C GLN A 41 -12.75 1.55 5.77
N THR A 42 -11.71 0.75 6.01
CA THR A 42 -11.43 0.13 7.31
C THR A 42 -9.95 0.31 7.67
N PRO A 43 -9.62 0.60 8.94
CA PRO A 43 -8.25 0.57 9.43
C PRO A 43 -7.78 -0.85 9.77
N ASN A 44 -8.63 -1.88 9.66
CA ASN A 44 -8.28 -3.24 10.03
C ASN A 44 -7.23 -3.83 9.06
N THR A 45 -6.00 -3.98 9.54
CA THR A 45 -4.88 -4.49 8.75
C THR A 45 -5.07 -5.90 8.18
N VAL A 46 -5.87 -6.75 8.83
CA VAL A 46 -6.17 -8.10 8.31
C VAL A 46 -7.10 -8.03 7.11
N GLU A 47 -8.16 -7.23 7.20
CA GLU A 47 -9.10 -6.98 6.09
C GLU A 47 -8.40 -6.29 4.92
N LEU A 48 -7.56 -5.28 5.21
CA LEU A 48 -6.75 -4.60 4.21
C LEU A 48 -5.82 -5.56 3.47
N ALA A 49 -5.14 -6.46 4.20
CA ALA A 49 -4.22 -7.42 3.60
C ALA A 49 -4.91 -8.34 2.59
N ASN A 50 -6.19 -8.68 2.81
CA ASN A 50 -6.96 -9.52 1.89
C ASN A 50 -7.32 -8.82 0.58
N LEU A 51 -7.41 -7.50 0.59
CA LEU A 51 -7.73 -6.70 -0.59
C LEU A 51 -6.49 -6.33 -1.41
N LEU A 52 -5.29 -6.46 -0.84
CA LEU A 52 -4.07 -6.13 -1.54
C LEU A 52 -3.88 -7.02 -2.78
N PRO A 53 -3.68 -6.43 -3.97
CA PRO A 53 -3.51 -7.17 -5.22
C PRO A 53 -2.06 -7.72 -5.33
N LEU A 54 -1.67 -8.56 -4.37
CA LEU A 54 -0.36 -9.22 -4.32
C LEU A 54 -0.46 -10.64 -4.89
N GLU A 55 0.52 -11.00 -5.71
CA GLU A 55 0.69 -12.35 -6.28
C GLU A 55 1.22 -13.31 -5.21
N THR A 56 0.36 -13.66 -4.26
CA THR A 56 0.62 -14.68 -3.25
C THR A 56 -0.67 -15.40 -2.95
N GLU A 57 -0.66 -16.72 -2.77
CA GLU A 57 -1.85 -17.47 -2.40
C GLU A 57 -2.13 -17.37 -0.90
N ARG A 58 -1.10 -17.07 -0.10
CA ARG A 58 -1.17 -17.14 1.36
C ARG A 58 -1.52 -15.79 1.99
N GLN A 59 -2.56 -15.79 2.83
CA GLN A 59 -3.04 -14.59 3.52
C GLN A 59 -1.99 -14.01 4.49
N ASP A 60 -1.29 -14.85 5.24
CA ASP A 60 -0.26 -14.44 6.20
C ASP A 60 0.88 -13.66 5.55
N MET A 61 1.22 -13.99 4.30
CA MET A 61 2.23 -13.26 3.53
C MET A 61 1.78 -11.86 3.13
N ARG A 62 0.49 -11.67 2.81
CA ARG A 62 -0.07 -10.33 2.52
C ARG A 62 -0.07 -9.47 3.78
N GLU A 63 -0.45 -10.04 4.92
CA GLU A 63 -0.41 -9.34 6.20
C GLU A 63 1.02 -9.00 6.62
N GLN A 64 1.97 -9.93 6.45
CA GLN A 64 3.37 -9.68 6.71
C GLN A 64 3.93 -8.58 5.79
N TRP A 65 3.54 -8.55 4.52
CA TRP A 65 3.90 -7.48 3.59
C TRP A 65 3.43 -6.12 4.11
N LEU A 66 2.18 -6.02 4.58
CA LEU A 66 1.61 -4.78 5.12
C LEU A 66 2.32 -4.37 6.41
N ARG A 67 2.54 -5.32 7.33
CA ARG A 67 3.30 -5.08 8.57
C ARG A 67 4.71 -4.57 8.31
N ARG A 68 5.41 -5.11 7.31
CA ARG A 68 6.76 -4.65 6.92
C ARG A 68 6.75 -3.24 6.33
N LEU A 69 5.71 -2.90 5.58
CA LEU A 69 5.52 -1.54 5.09
C LEU A 69 5.31 -0.57 6.26
N LEU A 70 4.37 -0.85 7.17
CA LEU A 70 4.04 0.03 8.29
C LEU A 70 5.20 0.22 9.28
N LYS A 71 6.09 -0.78 9.41
CA LYS A 71 7.30 -0.70 10.25
C LYS A 71 8.50 -0.08 9.52
N ASN A 72 8.36 0.32 8.27
CA ASN A 72 9.48 0.83 7.49
C ASN A 72 9.88 2.23 8.00
N PRO A 73 11.11 2.43 8.50
CA PRO A 73 11.54 3.73 9.04
C PRO A 73 11.50 4.87 8.02
N LEU A 74 11.57 4.53 6.71
CA LEU A 74 11.47 5.50 5.63
C LEU A 74 10.09 6.16 5.51
N LEU A 75 9.07 5.69 6.24
CA LEU A 75 7.75 6.34 6.32
C LEU A 75 7.66 7.39 7.44
N SER A 76 8.53 7.32 8.44
CA SER A 76 8.55 8.24 9.58
C SER A 76 9.53 9.42 9.39
N SER A 77 10.11 9.55 8.18
CA SER A 77 11.20 10.47 7.86
C SER A 77 10.71 11.74 7.19
#